data_AF-A0A699RPR6-F1
#
_entry.id   AF-A0A699RPR6-F1
#
_cell.length_a   1.000
_cell.length_b   1.000
_cell.length_c   1.000
_cell.angle_alpha   90.00
_cell.angle_beta   90.00
_cell.angle_gamma   90.00
#
_symmetry.space_group_name_H-M   'P 1'
#
loop_
_entity.id
_entity.type
_entity.pdbx_description
1 polymer ?
#
loop_
_entity_poly.entity_id
_entity_poly.type
_entity_poly.pdbx_seq_one_letter_code
_entity_poly.pdbx_strand_id
1 'polypeptide(L)'
;LPKVSMVNSCLKKLKYHLASFDTVVKERTTVTAITEGTWGFEHTKAIFRDDIIPFVKNLEDLFTSFDQYLIDEVSEVQKTFKQMEMAVEQNCAAKTEFQTKMESVLKENDCLLKHALGVDIVNIVRDNVSSSESAPTFAELFETNELKAQIQEKDTMILKLKEKIKSLRAGDKERKVESNVEDIETQNLELDHRVTKL
;
A
#
# COMPACT_ATOMS: atom_id res chain seq x y z
N LEU A 1 -3.80 17.94 -7.46
CA LEU A 1 -3.30 18.60 -8.69
C LEU A 1 -2.54 19.81 -8.19
N PRO A 2 -1.22 19.90 -8.46
CA PRO A 2 -0.45 21.05 -8.04
C PRO A 2 -1.18 22.26 -8.58
N LYS A 3 -1.36 23.27 -7.72
CA LYS A 3 -2.11 24.46 -8.14
C LYS A 3 -1.31 25.08 -9.27
N VAL A 4 -1.77 24.92 -10.51
CA VAL A 4 -1.23 25.56 -11.72
C VAL A 4 -1.02 27.07 -11.48
N SER A 5 -1.81 27.65 -10.58
CA SER A 5 -1.65 29.03 -10.10
C SER A 5 -0.31 29.33 -9.42
N MET A 6 0.32 28.39 -8.71
CA MET A 6 1.61 28.58 -8.03
C MET A 6 2.80 28.51 -8.98
N VAL A 7 2.84 27.51 -9.89
CA VAL A 7 3.82 27.49 -10.98
C VAL A 7 3.72 28.78 -11.79
N ASN A 8 2.50 29.22 -12.11
CA ASN A 8 2.26 30.50 -12.77
C ASN A 8 2.71 31.70 -11.94
N SER A 9 2.62 31.64 -10.61
CA SER A 9 3.09 32.70 -9.71
C SER A 9 4.62 32.80 -9.73
N CYS A 10 5.32 31.67 -9.60
CA CYS A 10 6.79 31.63 -9.68
C CYS A 10 7.29 32.09 -11.05
N LEU A 11 6.64 31.64 -12.14
CA LEU A 11 6.97 32.07 -13.50
C LEU A 11 6.74 33.57 -13.71
N LYS A 12 5.66 34.15 -13.14
CA LYS A 12 5.41 35.59 -13.20
C LYS A 12 6.48 36.39 -12.44
N LYS A 13 6.86 35.94 -11.23
CA LYS A 13 7.95 36.56 -10.46
C LYS A 13 9.28 36.49 -11.19
N LEU A 14 9.63 35.33 -11.75
CA LEU A 14 10.85 35.16 -12.53
C LEU A 14 10.88 36.11 -13.74
N LYS A 15 9.78 36.20 -14.50
CA LYS A 15 9.66 37.14 -15.63
C LYS A 15 9.83 38.59 -15.18
N TYR A 16 9.26 38.97 -14.05
CA TYR A 16 9.40 40.31 -13.49
C TYR A 16 10.87 40.64 -13.14
N HIS A 17 11.53 39.75 -12.40
CA HIS A 17 12.94 39.95 -12.03
C HIS A 17 13.86 39.98 -13.25
N LEU A 18 13.62 39.12 -14.26
CA LEU A 18 14.40 39.11 -15.49
C LEU A 18 14.24 40.40 -16.30
N ALA A 19 13.02 40.94 -16.42
CA ALA A 19 12.76 42.21 -17.09
C ALA A 19 13.40 43.41 -16.36
N SER A 20 13.34 43.41 -15.02
CA SER A 20 14.02 44.42 -14.20
C SER A 20 15.53 44.37 -14.40
N PHE A 21 16.12 43.17 -14.40
CA PHE A 21 17.55 42.99 -14.60
C PHE A 21 18.01 43.43 -15.98
N ASP A 22 17.29 43.03 -17.05
CA ASP A 22 17.57 43.46 -18.43
C ASP A 22 17.56 44.99 -18.58
N THR A 23 16.64 45.67 -17.89
CA THR A 23 16.56 47.14 -17.88
C THR A 23 17.80 47.76 -17.21
N VAL A 24 18.18 47.27 -16.02
CA VAL A 24 19.36 47.73 -15.28
C VAL A 24 20.64 47.49 -16.08
N VAL A 25 20.79 46.31 -16.69
CA VAL A 25 21.96 45.99 -17.53
C VAL A 25 22.05 46.94 -18.72
N LYS A 26 20.93 47.22 -19.40
CA LYS A 26 20.88 48.15 -20.54
C LYS A 26 21.23 49.58 -20.15
N GLU A 27 20.66 50.11 -19.07
CA GLU A 27 21.01 51.46 -18.58
C GLU A 27 22.50 51.60 -18.28
N ARG A 28 23.10 50.58 -17.65
CA ARG A 28 24.50 50.60 -17.23
C ARG A 28 25.49 50.33 -18.37
N THR A 29 25.12 49.55 -19.39
CA THR A 29 25.99 49.27 -20.55
C THR A 29 26.00 50.39 -21.60
N THR A 30 25.04 51.31 -21.58
CA THR A 30 24.87 52.30 -22.66
C THR A 30 25.76 53.55 -22.52
N VAL A 31 26.48 53.78 -21.40
CA VAL A 31 27.11 55.12 -21.17
C VAL A 31 28.61 55.17 -20.82
N THR A 32 29.28 54.15 -20.24
CA THR A 32 30.59 54.45 -19.57
C THR A 32 31.73 53.45 -19.76
N ALA A 33 31.81 52.76 -20.90
CA ALA A 33 32.92 51.82 -21.15
C ALA A 33 34.03 52.37 -22.07
N ILE A 34 33.79 53.44 -22.84
CA ILE A 34 34.70 53.83 -23.93
C ILE A 34 35.68 54.97 -23.56
N THR A 35 35.46 55.73 -22.47
CA THR A 35 36.23 56.97 -22.22
C THR A 35 37.07 57.06 -20.92
N GLU A 36 36.92 56.20 -19.90
CA GLU A 36 37.38 56.58 -18.54
C GLU A 36 38.32 55.65 -17.73
N GLY A 37 38.94 54.62 -18.30
CA GLY A 37 40.00 53.88 -17.60
C GLY A 37 39.61 53.39 -16.17
N THR A 38 40.39 53.73 -15.14
CA THR A 38 40.26 53.27 -13.73
C THR A 38 38.86 53.45 -13.11
N TRP A 39 38.06 54.42 -13.57
CA TRP A 39 36.69 54.65 -13.07
C TRP A 39 35.73 53.51 -13.49
N GLY A 40 35.98 52.87 -14.64
CA GLY A 40 35.18 51.75 -15.13
C GLY A 40 35.25 50.50 -14.27
N PHE A 41 36.37 50.26 -13.57
CA PHE A 41 36.51 49.10 -12.67
C PHE A 41 35.65 49.25 -11.41
N GLU A 42 35.72 50.40 -10.72
CA GLU A 42 34.91 50.64 -9.52
C GLU A 42 33.41 50.70 -9.84
N HIS A 43 33.04 51.24 -11.01
CA HIS A 43 31.67 51.23 -11.50
C HIS A 43 31.16 49.81 -11.75
N THR A 44 31.93 48.98 -12.47
CA THR A 44 31.60 47.58 -12.71
C THR A 44 31.45 46.83 -11.38
N LYS A 45 32.37 47.05 -10.44
CA LYS A 45 32.34 46.44 -9.11
C LYS A 45 31.10 46.84 -8.30
N ALA A 46 30.62 48.08 -8.43
CA ALA A 46 29.38 48.53 -7.80
C ALA A 46 28.16 47.83 -8.41
N ILE A 47 28.07 47.71 -9.74
CA ILE A 47 26.98 46.97 -10.42
C ILE A 47 26.93 45.51 -9.93
N PHE A 48 28.07 44.85 -9.78
CA PHE A 48 28.09 43.49 -9.24
C PHE A 48 27.56 43.41 -7.81
N ARG A 49 27.97 44.34 -6.95
CA ARG A 49 27.57 44.36 -5.53
C ARG A 49 26.11 44.72 -5.33
N ASP A 50 25.62 45.71 -6.06
CA ASP A 50 24.33 46.34 -5.76
C ASP A 50 23.19 45.75 -6.60
N ASP A 51 23.49 45.24 -7.81
CA ASP A 51 22.47 44.74 -8.73
C ASP A 51 22.58 43.22 -8.94
N ILE A 52 23.76 42.72 -9.35
CA ILE A 52 23.93 41.31 -9.76
C ILE A 52 23.84 40.36 -8.56
N ILE A 53 24.60 40.62 -7.49
CA ILE A 53 24.60 39.74 -6.30
C ILE A 53 23.20 39.64 -5.67
N PRO A 54 22.47 40.75 -5.43
CA PRO A 54 21.10 40.67 -4.91
C PRO A 54 20.13 39.98 -5.87
N PHE A 55 20.27 40.17 -7.18
CA PHE A 55 19.46 39.45 -8.17
C PHE A 55 19.69 37.93 -8.10
N VAL A 56 20.95 37.48 -8.07
CA VAL A 56 21.30 36.06 -7.96
C VAL A 56 20.77 35.47 -6.65
N LYS A 57 20.90 36.21 -5.54
CA LYS A 57 20.36 35.78 -4.24
C LYS A 57 18.84 35.62 -4.28
N ASN A 58 18.11 36.59 -4.84
CA ASN A 58 16.66 36.49 -4.99
C ASN A 58 16.25 35.31 -5.88
N LEU A 59 17.07 34.98 -6.89
CA LEU A 59 16.83 33.84 -7.75
C LEU A 59 17.05 32.51 -7.01
N GLU A 60 18.11 32.41 -6.21
CA GLU A 60 18.39 31.27 -5.34
C GLU A 60 17.27 31.03 -4.32
N ASP A 61 16.79 32.09 -3.65
CA ASP A 61 15.67 32.02 -2.71
C ASP A 61 14.38 31.57 -3.41
N LEU A 62 14.12 32.05 -4.63
CA LEU A 62 12.95 31.66 -5.44
C LEU A 62 13.00 30.17 -5.81
N PHE A 63 14.15 29.67 -6.26
CA PHE A 63 14.32 28.24 -6.58
C PHE A 63 14.21 27.36 -5.34
N THR A 64 14.82 27.76 -4.22
CA THR A 64 14.71 27.03 -2.96
C THR A 64 13.25 26.92 -2.49
N SER A 65 12.49 28.01 -2.57
CA SER A 65 11.06 28.00 -2.25
C SER A 65 10.25 27.12 -3.21
N PHE A 66 10.63 27.06 -4.49
CA PHE A 66 9.96 26.23 -5.48
C PHE A 66 10.25 24.74 -5.25
N ASP A 67 11.49 24.39 -4.95
CA ASP A 67 11.92 23.02 -4.67
C ASP A 67 11.21 22.47 -3.42
N GLN A 68 11.15 23.25 -2.33
CA GLN A 68 10.42 22.86 -1.13
C GLN A 68 8.93 22.60 -1.44
N TYR A 69 8.30 23.43 -2.27
CA TYR A 69 6.92 23.21 -2.67
C TYR A 69 6.74 21.92 -3.48
N LEU A 70 7.66 21.60 -4.39
CA LEU A 70 7.63 20.34 -5.12
C LEU A 70 7.77 19.14 -4.19
N ILE A 71 8.67 19.23 -3.20
CA ILE A 71 8.85 18.19 -2.18
C ILE A 71 7.55 17.98 -1.40
N ASP A 72 6.91 19.06 -0.95
CA ASP A 72 5.66 18.99 -0.18
C ASP A 72 4.52 18.37 -1.01
N GLU A 73 4.35 18.79 -2.27
CA GLU A 73 3.30 18.25 -3.15
C GLU A 73 3.55 16.76 -3.46
N VAL A 74 4.81 16.36 -3.73
CA VAL A 74 5.16 14.96 -3.95
C VAL A 74 4.90 14.13 -2.69
N SER A 75 5.22 14.67 -1.50
CA SER A 75 4.97 14.01 -0.22
C SER A 75 3.47 13.77 0.03
N GLU A 76 2.62 14.76 -0.24
CA GLU A 76 1.17 14.61 -0.09
C GLU A 76 0.56 13.60 -1.09
N VAL A 77 1.05 13.57 -2.33
CA VAL A 77 0.66 12.56 -3.31
C VAL A 77 1.10 11.16 -2.86
N GLN A 78 2.34 11.01 -2.38
CA GLN A 78 2.84 9.75 -1.85
C GLN A 78 2.02 9.27 -0.65
N LYS A 79 1.66 10.17 0.26
CA LYS A 79 0.80 9.87 1.42
C LYS A 79 -0.58 9.38 0.98
N THR A 80 -1.19 10.05 0.01
CA THR A 80 -2.48 9.64 -0.57
C THR A 80 -2.37 8.26 -1.21
N PHE A 81 -1.28 8.00 -1.94
CA PHE A 81 -1.04 6.70 -2.57
C PHE A 81 -0.90 5.58 -1.54
N LYS A 82 -0.13 5.79 -0.47
CA LYS A 82 -0.01 4.84 0.65
C LYS A 82 -1.35 4.53 1.30
N GLN A 83 -2.21 5.54 1.49
CA GLN A 83 -3.55 5.30 2.03
C GLN A 83 -4.42 4.46 1.09
N MET A 84 -4.34 4.72 -0.22
CA MET A 84 -5.05 3.93 -1.22
C MET A 84 -4.54 2.48 -1.27
N GLU A 85 -3.23 2.27 -1.18
CA GLU A 85 -2.60 0.95 -1.13
C GLU A 85 -3.10 0.13 0.05
N MET A 86 -3.07 0.69 1.28
CA MET A 86 -3.63 0.03 2.46
C MET A 86 -5.12 -0.32 2.31
N ALA A 87 -5.91 0.57 1.71
CA ALA A 87 -7.34 0.32 1.48
C ALA A 87 -7.57 -0.82 0.46
N VAL A 88 -6.73 -0.91 -0.57
CA VAL A 88 -6.77 -2.00 -1.55
C VAL A 88 -6.40 -3.32 -0.88
N GLU A 89 -5.35 -3.36 -0.06
CA GLU A 89 -4.96 -4.56 0.68
C GLU A 89 -6.06 -5.07 1.62
N GLN A 90 -6.67 -4.16 2.39
CA GLN A 90 -7.80 -4.50 3.26
C GLN A 90 -9.00 -5.05 2.47
N ASN A 91 -9.31 -4.45 1.32
CA ASN A 91 -10.37 -4.94 0.44
C ASN A 91 -10.05 -6.34 -0.13
N CYS A 92 -8.79 -6.60 -0.51
CA CYS A 92 -8.34 -7.90 -0.96
C CYS A 92 -8.47 -8.97 0.14
N ALA A 93 -8.13 -8.64 1.39
CA ALA A 93 -8.33 -9.52 2.53
C ALA A 93 -9.81 -9.83 2.76
N ALA A 94 -10.67 -8.80 2.78
CA ALA A 94 -12.11 -8.96 2.95
C ALA A 94 -12.75 -9.81 1.83
N LYS A 95 -12.33 -9.61 0.58
CA LYS A 95 -12.78 -10.41 -0.57
C LYS A 95 -12.44 -11.90 -0.39
N THR A 96 -11.23 -12.20 0.09
CA THR A 96 -10.76 -13.58 0.31
C THR A 96 -11.53 -14.27 1.44
N GLU A 97 -11.82 -13.54 2.52
CA GLU A 97 -12.65 -14.03 3.61
C GLU A 97 -14.07 -14.34 3.14
N PHE A 98 -14.68 -13.43 2.37
CA PHE A 98 -16.01 -13.63 1.78
C PHE A 98 -16.04 -14.86 0.86
N GLN A 99 -15.03 -15.02 0.00
CA GLN A 99 -14.92 -16.17 -0.89
C GLN A 99 -14.83 -17.48 -0.13
N THR A 100 -14.06 -17.51 0.97
CA THR A 100 -13.93 -18.70 1.82
C THR A 100 -15.25 -19.04 2.52
N LYS A 101 -15.99 -18.03 3.02
CA LYS A 101 -17.32 -18.22 3.61
C LYS A 101 -18.31 -18.77 2.58
N MET A 102 -18.33 -18.21 1.38
CA MET A 102 -19.17 -18.67 0.27
C MET A 102 -18.89 -20.15 -0.06
N GLU A 103 -17.63 -20.53 -0.19
CA GLU A 103 -17.25 -21.93 -0.46
C GLU A 103 -17.68 -22.88 0.66
N SER A 104 -17.62 -22.43 1.92
CA SER A 104 -18.11 -23.22 3.05
C SER A 104 -19.62 -23.43 2.99
N VAL A 105 -20.40 -22.38 2.72
CA VAL A 105 -21.88 -22.47 2.59
C VAL A 105 -22.27 -23.37 1.41
N LEU A 106 -21.57 -23.29 0.28
CA LEU A 106 -21.82 -24.17 -0.86
C LEU A 106 -21.59 -25.65 -0.52
N LYS A 107 -20.52 -25.96 0.23
CA LYS A 107 -20.24 -27.33 0.70
C LYS A 107 -21.30 -27.84 1.67
N GLU A 108 -21.76 -26.99 2.59
CA GLU A 108 -22.82 -27.34 3.55
C GLU A 108 -24.15 -27.60 2.84
N ASN A 109 -24.53 -26.75 1.88
CA ASN A 109 -25.73 -26.94 1.07
C ASN A 109 -25.70 -28.24 0.26
N ASP A 110 -24.55 -28.61 -0.32
CA ASP A 110 -24.39 -29.88 -1.03
C ASP A 110 -24.59 -31.09 -0.10
N CYS A 111 -24.08 -31.02 1.14
CA CYS A 111 -24.31 -32.05 2.16
C CYS A 111 -25.79 -32.15 2.56
N LEU A 112 -26.43 -31.02 2.85
CA LEU A 112 -27.85 -30.98 3.22
C LEU A 112 -28.76 -31.49 2.10
N LEU A 113 -28.45 -31.13 0.85
CA LEU A 113 -29.21 -31.60 -0.32
C LEU A 113 -29.09 -33.12 -0.48
N LYS A 114 -27.88 -33.68 -0.33
CA LYS A 114 -27.66 -35.14 -0.36
C LYS A 114 -28.42 -35.85 0.76
N HIS A 115 -28.43 -35.29 1.97
CA HIS A 115 -29.16 -35.84 3.11
C HIS A 115 -30.67 -35.82 2.86
N ALA A 116 -31.24 -34.69 2.46
CA ALA A 116 -32.66 -34.55 2.16
C ALA A 116 -33.13 -35.53 1.07
N LEU A 117 -32.38 -35.62 -0.04
CA LEU A 117 -32.66 -36.59 -1.10
C LEU A 117 -32.55 -38.04 -0.59
N GLY A 118 -31.56 -38.33 0.27
CA GLY A 118 -31.40 -39.64 0.90
C GLY A 118 -32.61 -40.01 1.76
N VAL A 119 -33.08 -39.08 2.59
CA VAL A 119 -34.28 -39.25 3.44
C VAL A 119 -35.53 -39.47 2.59
N ASP A 120 -35.72 -38.70 1.52
CA ASP A 120 -36.88 -38.84 0.63
C ASP A 120 -36.88 -40.21 -0.08
N ILE A 121 -35.74 -40.64 -0.63
CA ILE A 121 -35.57 -41.97 -1.22
C ILE A 121 -35.91 -43.03 -0.19
N VAL A 122 -35.45 -42.85 1.05
CA VAL A 122 -35.65 -43.82 2.12
C VAL A 122 -37.10 -43.94 2.51
N ASN A 123 -37.80 -42.81 2.62
CA ASN A 123 -39.23 -42.77 2.87
C ASN A 123 -40.00 -43.48 1.76
N ILE A 124 -39.69 -43.19 0.49
CA ILE A 124 -40.32 -43.85 -0.67
C ILE A 124 -40.10 -45.37 -0.64
N VAL A 125 -38.86 -45.83 -0.39
CA VAL A 125 -38.56 -47.26 -0.35
C VAL A 125 -39.29 -47.94 0.80
N ARG A 126 -39.29 -47.34 2.00
CA ARG A 126 -40.04 -47.85 3.15
C ARG A 126 -41.52 -48.03 2.83
N ASP A 127 -42.15 -47.01 2.26
CA ASP A 127 -43.58 -47.03 1.94
C ASP A 127 -43.93 -48.11 0.90
N ASN A 128 -43.00 -48.45 0.00
CA ASN A 128 -43.13 -49.55 -0.95
C ASN A 128 -42.78 -50.94 -0.37
N VAL A 129 -41.84 -51.04 0.59
CA VAL A 129 -41.36 -52.31 1.17
C VAL A 129 -42.24 -52.79 2.33
N SER A 130 -42.91 -51.88 3.05
CA SER A 130 -43.87 -52.24 4.09
C SER A 130 -45.06 -53.10 3.59
N SER A 131 -45.17 -53.36 2.29
CA SER A 131 -46.07 -54.37 1.71
C SER A 131 -45.45 -55.76 1.48
N SER A 132 -44.18 -56.00 1.85
CA SER A 132 -43.41 -57.22 1.53
C SER A 132 -42.52 -57.66 2.70
N GLU A 133 -43.00 -58.63 3.51
CA GLU A 133 -42.25 -59.28 4.60
C GLU A 133 -41.10 -60.15 4.05
N SER A 134 -39.86 -59.64 3.97
CA SER A 134 -38.60 -60.40 4.14
C SER A 134 -37.37 -59.66 3.59
N ALA A 135 -36.71 -58.84 4.42
CA ALA A 135 -35.34 -58.33 4.20
C ALA A 135 -34.84 -57.64 5.49
N PRO A 136 -33.50 -57.47 5.70
CA PRO A 136 -32.97 -56.77 6.87
C PRO A 136 -33.71 -55.45 7.06
N THR A 137 -34.21 -55.19 8.26
CA THR A 137 -35.15 -54.11 8.52
C THR A 137 -34.54 -52.83 7.98
N PHE A 138 -35.16 -52.26 6.95
CA PHE A 138 -34.69 -51.10 6.20
C PHE A 138 -34.11 -49.95 7.05
N ALA A 139 -34.59 -49.82 8.30
CA ALA A 139 -34.02 -48.98 9.34
C ALA A 139 -32.51 -49.18 9.61
N GLU A 140 -32.00 -50.42 9.63
CA GLU A 140 -30.58 -50.72 9.87
C GLU A 140 -29.69 -50.21 8.72
N LEU A 141 -30.14 -50.35 7.47
CA LEU A 141 -29.41 -49.83 6.32
C LEU A 141 -29.40 -48.30 6.31
N PHE A 142 -30.48 -47.67 6.74
CA PHE A 142 -30.56 -46.22 6.87
C PHE A 142 -29.60 -45.68 7.93
N GLU A 143 -29.64 -46.25 9.15
CA GLU A 143 -28.71 -45.95 10.24
C GLU A 143 -27.24 -46.08 9.80
N THR A 144 -26.93 -47.15 9.06
CA THR A 144 -25.55 -47.39 8.58
C THR A 144 -25.11 -46.32 7.57
N ASN A 145 -26.03 -45.84 6.72
CA ASN A 145 -25.71 -44.84 5.70
C ASN A 145 -25.59 -43.42 6.30
N GLU A 146 -26.43 -43.09 7.28
CA GLU A 146 -26.36 -41.87 8.09
C GLU A 146 -25.00 -41.78 8.81
N LEU A 147 -24.59 -42.86 9.49
CA LEU A 147 -23.28 -42.94 10.16
C LEU A 147 -22.11 -42.78 9.18
N LYS A 148 -22.21 -43.34 7.98
CA LYS A 148 -21.18 -43.21 6.95
C LYS A 148 -21.04 -41.78 6.43
N ALA A 149 -22.16 -41.07 6.26
CA ALA A 149 -22.16 -39.65 5.89
C ALA A 149 -21.50 -38.78 6.99
N GLN A 150 -21.85 -39.02 8.25
CA GLN A 150 -21.23 -38.32 9.39
C GLN A 150 -19.72 -38.59 9.51
N ILE A 151 -19.26 -39.81 9.18
CA ILE A 151 -17.83 -40.13 9.15
C ILE A 151 -17.11 -39.33 8.06
N GLN A 152 -17.68 -39.26 6.85
CA GLN A 152 -17.10 -38.46 5.75
C GLN A 152 -17.00 -36.97 6.08
N GLU A 153 -18.00 -36.42 6.77
CA GLU A 153 -17.98 -35.03 7.23
C GLU A 153 -16.84 -34.79 8.23
N LYS A 154 -16.68 -35.69 9.21
CA LYS A 154 -15.59 -35.64 10.20
C LYS A 154 -14.21 -35.77 9.54
N ASP A 155 -14.04 -36.64 8.56
CA ASP A 155 -12.78 -36.77 7.81
C ASP A 155 -12.41 -35.47 7.08
N THR A 156 -13.41 -34.77 6.53
CA THR A 156 -13.22 -33.48 5.86
C THR A 156 -12.81 -32.38 6.85
N MET A 157 -13.43 -32.32 8.03
CA MET A 157 -13.01 -31.42 9.11
C MET A 157 -11.58 -31.69 9.58
N ILE A 158 -11.21 -32.97 9.73
CA ILE A 158 -9.83 -33.38 10.09
C ILE A 158 -8.83 -32.84 9.06
N LEU A 159 -9.15 -32.93 7.77
CA LEU A 159 -8.31 -32.42 6.69
C LEU A 159 -8.10 -30.89 6.79
N LYS A 160 -9.18 -30.12 7.00
CA LYS A 160 -9.13 -28.66 7.22
C LYS A 160 -8.32 -28.28 8.47
N LEU A 161 -8.51 -29.00 9.59
CA LEU A 161 -7.75 -28.77 10.81
C LEU A 161 -6.26 -29.06 10.62
N LYS A 162 -5.92 -30.13 9.91
CA LYS A 162 -4.52 -30.49 9.58
C LYS A 162 -3.86 -29.42 8.72
N GLU A 163 -4.59 -28.82 7.79
CA GLU A 163 -4.11 -27.71 6.96
C GLU A 163 -3.91 -26.42 7.77
N LYS A 164 -4.85 -26.07 8.66
CA LYS A 164 -4.70 -24.97 9.61
C LYS A 164 -3.48 -25.15 10.53
N ILE A 165 -3.26 -26.35 11.06
CA ILE A 165 -2.08 -26.66 11.88
C ILE A 165 -0.78 -26.46 11.09
N LYS A 166 -0.74 -26.88 9.81
CA LYS A 166 0.43 -26.64 8.94
C LYS A 166 0.68 -25.15 8.71
N SER A 167 -0.37 -24.38 8.43
CA SER A 167 -0.29 -22.93 8.21
C SER A 167 0.19 -22.19 9.46
N LEU A 168 -0.37 -22.51 10.63
CA LEU A 168 0.07 -21.94 11.91
C LEU A 168 1.54 -22.23 12.21
N ARG A 169 1.99 -23.48 11.96
CA ARG A 169 3.38 -23.88 12.18
C ARG A 169 4.36 -23.22 11.22
N ALA A 170 3.94 -22.83 10.02
CA ALA A 170 4.75 -22.05 9.09
C ALA A 170 4.91 -20.61 9.61
N GLY A 171 3.82 -19.97 10.03
CA GLY A 171 3.84 -18.62 10.59
C GLY A 171 4.57 -18.49 11.93
N ASP A 172 4.58 -19.53 12.78
CA ASP A 172 5.38 -19.53 14.02
C ASP A 172 6.89 -19.51 13.77
N LYS A 173 7.35 -20.14 12.68
CA LYS A 173 8.77 -20.11 12.30
C LYS A 173 9.16 -18.74 11.75
N GLU A 174 8.30 -18.15 10.94
CA GLU A 174 8.51 -16.84 10.34
C GLU A 174 8.55 -15.73 11.40
N ARG A 175 7.56 -15.69 12.31
CA ARG A 175 7.56 -14.76 13.46
C ARG A 175 8.77 -14.90 14.38
N LYS A 176 9.30 -16.13 14.56
CA LYS A 176 10.51 -16.35 15.37
C LYS A 176 11.77 -15.81 14.66
N VAL A 177 11.84 -15.89 13.34
CA VAL A 177 12.95 -15.30 12.57
C VAL A 177 12.85 -13.78 12.58
N GLU A 178 11.65 -13.24 12.42
CA GLU A 178 11.39 -11.79 12.40
C GLU A 178 11.73 -11.12 13.73
N SER A 179 11.31 -11.71 14.86
CA SER A 179 11.72 -11.25 16.21
C SER A 179 13.23 -11.32 16.44
N ASN A 180 13.91 -12.36 15.95
CA ASN A 180 15.38 -12.43 16.05
C ASN A 180 16.07 -11.36 15.19
N VAL A 181 15.48 -10.97 14.06
CA VAL A 181 16.02 -9.91 13.18
C VAL A 181 15.85 -8.54 13.84
N GLU A 182 14.70 -8.23 14.44
CA GLU A 182 14.48 -7.00 15.20
C GLU A 182 15.45 -6.85 16.39
N ASP A 183 15.71 -7.94 17.11
CA ASP A 183 16.68 -7.94 18.23
C ASP A 183 18.11 -7.61 17.73
N ILE A 184 18.52 -8.18 16.59
CA ILE A 184 19.84 -7.91 15.98
C ILE A 184 19.93 -6.45 15.49
N GLU A 185 18.89 -5.94 14.86
CA GLU A 185 18.85 -4.56 14.37
C GLU A 185 18.95 -3.55 15.53
N THR A 186 18.26 -3.85 16.64
CA THR A 186 18.35 -3.06 17.88
C THR A 186 19.76 -3.08 18.47
N GLN A 187 20.41 -4.25 18.54
CA GLN A 187 21.79 -4.37 19.02
C GLN A 187 22.80 -3.61 18.13
N ASN A 188 22.60 -3.61 16.81
CA ASN A 188 23.45 -2.87 15.88
C ASN A 188 23.35 -1.35 16.09
N LEU A 189 22.14 -0.82 16.28
CA LEU A 189 21.95 0.61 16.60
C LEU A 189 22.64 1.02 17.90
N GLU A 190 22.59 0.18 18.93
CA GLU A 190 23.27 0.43 20.20
C GLU A 190 24.80 0.41 20.04
N LEU A 191 25.34 -0.51 19.24
CA LEU A 191 26.75 -0.56 18.89
C LEU A 191 27.20 0.68 18.13
N ASP A 192 26.45 1.14 17.13
CA ASP A 192 26.76 2.34 16.35
C ASP A 192 26.84 3.59 17.23
N HIS A 193 25.91 3.73 18.17
CA HIS A 193 25.92 4.83 19.13
C HIS A 193 27.13 4.76 20.08
N ARG A 194 27.60 3.55 20.43
CA ARG A 194 28.82 3.36 21.23
C ARG A 194 30.09 3.67 20.43
N VAL A 195 30.15 3.30 19.16
CA VAL A 195 31.27 3.60 18.25
C VAL A 195 31.39 5.11 18.00
N THR A 196 30.27 5.80 17.81
CA THR A 196 30.24 7.26 17.57
C THR A 196 30.71 8.08 18.79
N LYS A 197 30.72 7.48 19.97
CA LYS A 197 31.19 8.09 21.22
C LYS A 197 32.67 7.84 21.54
N LEU A 198 33.35 7.00 20.76
CA LEU A 198 34.80 6.74 20.85
C LEU A 198 35.58 7.71 19.93
#